data_AF-A0AAU5H6D6-F1
#
_entry.id   AF-A0AAU5H6D6-F1
#
_cell.length_a   1.000
_cell.length_b   1.000
_cell.length_c   1.000
_cell.angle_alpha   90.00
_cell.angle_beta   90.00
_cell.angle_gamma   90.00
#
_symmetry.space_group_name_H-M   'P 1'
#
loop_
_entity.id
_entity.type
_entity.pdbx_description
1 polymer ?
#
loop_
_entity_poly.entity_id
_entity_poly.type
_entity_poly.pdbx_seq_one_letter_code
_entity_poly.pdbx_strand_id
1 'polypeptide(L)'
;MTHEHQALDLVGVIADYLAHPDTTPALPTRKPWWPQLLAHGVPGIALLHIELAAAELGPWQRAHDWLACATRTPVTTGADSHLYYGAPAIAHALACAADARPGAFGQALDSLDQTIASDTRRRVDAAHRRIERGELPNLAEFDVIRGLSGLGSHLLRRDPDGEAVRAVLEYLVRLTEPVKSGGELLPGWWTAAGPSGRDDDQFTGGHGNAGMAHGIAGPLAALALAALGGVTVDGHLEAIGRICAWLDQWRTDTDTGPIWPYMVKLPELHDGCLNAPGSRRPSWCYGTAGLARAQQLAALATGDDDRRHMAEDALIRALADPVQLAATTDASLCHGYAGLAHIAVRTAADATEAAAARLYALVPGLLDAVQPADTDPQLTAAALLESDPGFLEGAAGVALAALAPATNTVPLSHWDACLLID
;
A
#
# COMPACT_ATOMS: atom_id res chain seq x y z
N MET A 1 -16.93 -8.91 27.09
CA MET A 1 -17.60 -9.34 25.86
C MET A 1 -17.45 -8.21 24.88
N THR A 2 -16.35 -8.21 24.13
CA THR A 2 -16.16 -7.32 22.99
C THR A 2 -17.19 -7.75 21.95
N HIS A 3 -18.20 -6.92 21.69
CA HIS A 3 -19.17 -7.20 20.64
C HIS A 3 -18.45 -7.01 19.31
N GLU A 4 -18.39 -8.09 18.50
CA GLU A 4 -17.94 -8.03 17.11
C GLU A 4 -18.79 -7.02 16.34
N HIS A 5 -18.17 -6.23 15.46
CA HIS A 5 -18.88 -5.23 14.67
C HIS A 5 -19.74 -5.88 13.57
N GLN A 6 -20.89 -5.30 13.23
CA GLN A 6 -21.77 -5.76 12.12
C GLN A 6 -21.06 -5.79 10.75
N ALA A 7 -19.93 -5.10 10.62
CA ALA A 7 -19.10 -5.17 9.41
C ALA A 7 -18.57 -6.60 9.17
N LEU A 8 -18.47 -7.43 10.21
CA LEU A 8 -18.08 -8.84 10.10
C LEU A 8 -19.11 -9.67 9.33
N ASP A 9 -20.42 -9.34 9.44
CA ASP A 9 -21.46 -9.98 8.64
C ASP A 9 -21.25 -9.69 7.14
N LEU A 10 -20.90 -8.45 6.80
CA LEU A 10 -20.55 -8.07 5.42
C LEU A 10 -19.33 -8.85 4.92
N VAL A 11 -18.29 -9.01 5.76
CA VAL A 11 -17.11 -9.83 5.42
C VAL A 11 -17.52 -11.26 5.07
N GLY A 12 -18.37 -11.89 5.90
CA GLY A 12 -18.86 -13.25 5.66
C GLY A 12 -19.65 -13.38 4.36
N VAL A 13 -20.56 -12.45 4.09
CA VAL A 13 -21.37 -12.44 2.85
C VAL A 13 -20.50 -12.26 1.61
N ILE A 14 -19.53 -11.34 1.62
CA ILE A 14 -18.59 -11.15 0.52
C ILE A 14 -17.77 -12.43 0.29
N ALA A 15 -17.25 -13.05 1.35
CA ALA A 15 -16.50 -14.29 1.27
C ALA A 15 -17.31 -15.43 0.65
N ASP A 16 -18.61 -15.50 0.95
CA ASP A 16 -19.51 -16.50 0.36
C ASP A 16 -19.83 -16.23 -1.11
N TYR A 17 -20.04 -14.97 -1.51
CA TYR A 17 -20.17 -14.64 -2.94
C TYR A 17 -18.89 -14.93 -3.74
N LEU A 18 -17.74 -14.76 -3.10
CA LEU A 18 -16.43 -15.07 -3.66
C LEU A 18 -15.96 -16.49 -3.32
N ALA A 19 -16.86 -17.42 -2.94
CA ALA A 19 -16.43 -18.72 -2.42
C ALA A 19 -15.67 -19.59 -3.44
N HIS A 20 -15.97 -19.49 -4.74
CA HIS A 20 -15.33 -20.32 -5.75
C HIS A 20 -15.31 -19.61 -7.13
N PRO A 21 -14.17 -19.65 -7.86
CA PRO A 21 -14.00 -18.91 -9.12
C PRO A 21 -15.02 -19.27 -10.20
N ASP A 22 -15.49 -20.52 -10.24
CA ASP A 22 -16.41 -20.98 -11.28
C ASP A 22 -17.90 -20.68 -10.97
N THR A 23 -18.24 -20.24 -9.75
CA THR A 23 -19.63 -19.93 -9.35
C THR A 23 -19.87 -18.45 -9.08
N THR A 24 -18.81 -17.65 -8.93
CA THR A 24 -18.93 -16.21 -8.69
C THR A 24 -19.41 -15.50 -9.96
N PRO A 25 -20.52 -14.73 -9.89
CA PRO A 25 -21.06 -14.03 -11.05
C PRO A 25 -20.21 -12.80 -11.43
N ALA A 26 -20.39 -12.32 -12.66
CA ALA A 26 -19.84 -11.05 -13.17
C ALA A 26 -18.30 -10.88 -13.11
N LEU A 27 -17.54 -11.96 -12.90
CA LEU A 27 -16.08 -11.91 -12.96
C LEU A 27 -15.59 -11.49 -14.36
N PRO A 28 -14.57 -10.61 -14.47
CA PRO A 28 -14.04 -10.15 -15.74
C PRO A 28 -13.07 -11.19 -16.36
N THR A 29 -13.47 -12.46 -16.40
CA THR A 29 -12.68 -13.62 -16.87
C THR A 29 -12.18 -13.49 -18.32
N ARG A 30 -12.82 -12.63 -19.12
CA ARG A 30 -12.41 -12.33 -20.50
C ARG A 30 -11.21 -11.37 -20.59
N LYS A 31 -10.81 -10.74 -19.48
CA LYS A 31 -9.67 -9.82 -19.44
C LYS A 31 -8.39 -10.61 -19.18
N PRO A 32 -7.41 -10.65 -20.10
CA PRO A 32 -6.21 -11.47 -19.96
C PRO A 32 -5.36 -11.14 -18.72
N TRP A 33 -5.44 -9.89 -18.24
CA TRP A 33 -4.71 -9.42 -17.06
C TRP A 33 -5.33 -9.87 -15.74
N TRP A 34 -6.63 -10.17 -15.72
CA TRP A 34 -7.40 -10.38 -14.49
C TRP A 34 -6.91 -11.56 -13.62
N PRO A 35 -6.51 -12.72 -14.18
CA PRO A 35 -6.02 -13.83 -13.37
C PRO A 35 -4.74 -13.53 -12.58
N GLN A 36 -3.99 -12.48 -12.93
CA GLN A 36 -2.67 -12.21 -12.37
C GLN A 36 -2.54 -10.80 -11.76
N LEU A 37 -3.60 -9.99 -11.82
CA LEU A 37 -3.59 -8.63 -11.28
C LEU A 37 -4.04 -8.66 -9.81
N LEU A 38 -3.16 -8.25 -8.89
CA LEU A 38 -3.47 -8.18 -7.47
C LEU A 38 -4.62 -7.19 -7.19
N ALA A 39 -4.57 -6.02 -7.82
CA ALA A 39 -5.48 -4.91 -7.53
C ALA A 39 -6.96 -5.24 -7.76
N HIS A 40 -7.30 -5.91 -8.87
CA HIS A 40 -8.69 -6.13 -9.29
C HIS A 40 -8.99 -7.61 -9.60
N GLY A 41 -8.04 -8.49 -9.28
CA GLY A 41 -8.01 -9.85 -9.82
C GLY A 41 -7.83 -10.93 -8.79
N VAL A 42 -7.54 -12.12 -9.31
CA VAL A 42 -7.54 -13.36 -8.54
C VAL A 42 -6.60 -13.34 -7.33
N PRO A 43 -5.34 -12.84 -7.39
CA PRO A 43 -4.48 -12.82 -6.21
C PRO A 43 -5.09 -12.03 -5.05
N GLY A 44 -5.81 -10.94 -5.34
CA GLY A 44 -6.49 -10.13 -4.34
C GLY A 44 -7.64 -10.87 -3.65
N ILE A 45 -8.43 -11.62 -4.41
CA ILE A 45 -9.50 -12.47 -3.87
C ILE A 45 -8.92 -13.64 -3.06
N ALA A 46 -7.80 -14.20 -3.51
CA ALA A 46 -7.10 -15.25 -2.77
C ALA A 46 -6.62 -14.76 -1.40
N LEU A 47 -6.09 -13.52 -1.30
CA LEU A 47 -5.67 -12.93 -0.01
C LEU A 47 -6.81 -12.89 1.01
N LEU A 48 -8.04 -12.55 0.60
CA LEU A 48 -9.21 -12.59 1.48
C LEU A 48 -9.40 -13.99 2.08
N HIS A 49 -9.40 -15.02 1.25
CA HIS A 49 -9.62 -16.39 1.71
C HIS A 49 -8.44 -16.96 2.49
N ILE A 50 -7.22 -16.50 2.24
CA ILE A 50 -6.03 -16.86 3.02
C ILE A 50 -6.18 -16.32 4.45
N GLU A 51 -6.49 -15.03 4.59
CA GLU A 51 -6.65 -14.39 5.90
C GLU A 51 -7.82 -15.01 6.68
N LEU A 52 -8.97 -15.21 6.03
CA LEU A 52 -10.12 -15.87 6.67
C LEU A 52 -9.80 -17.30 7.12
N ALA A 53 -9.04 -18.05 6.32
CA ALA A 53 -8.64 -19.41 6.70
C ALA A 53 -7.59 -19.41 7.82
N ALA A 54 -6.68 -18.43 7.85
CA ALA A 54 -5.73 -18.23 8.95
C ALA A 54 -6.44 -17.88 10.26
N ALA A 55 -7.54 -17.13 10.18
CA ALA A 55 -8.40 -16.77 11.31
C ALA A 55 -9.41 -17.86 11.70
N GLU A 56 -9.38 -19.04 11.07
CA GLU A 56 -10.35 -20.14 11.26
C GLU A 56 -11.81 -19.76 10.92
N LEU A 57 -12.02 -18.71 10.12
CA LEU A 57 -13.33 -18.20 9.68
C LEU A 57 -13.75 -18.75 8.31
N GLY A 58 -12.89 -19.51 7.64
CA GLY A 58 -13.19 -20.11 6.34
C GLY A 58 -12.29 -21.30 6.02
N PRO A 59 -12.68 -22.16 5.06
CA PRO A 59 -11.86 -23.30 4.69
C PRO A 59 -10.72 -22.88 3.75
N TRP A 60 -9.52 -23.42 4.01
CA TRP A 60 -8.34 -23.28 3.13
C TRP A 60 -8.58 -23.67 1.66
N GLN A 61 -9.60 -24.48 1.39
CA GLN A 61 -9.97 -24.88 0.03
C GLN A 61 -10.33 -23.66 -0.85
N ARG A 62 -11.03 -22.64 -0.31
CA ARG A 62 -11.38 -21.45 -1.10
C ARG A 62 -10.13 -20.70 -1.57
N ALA A 63 -9.16 -20.51 -0.67
CA ALA A 63 -7.87 -19.93 -1.00
C ALA A 63 -7.14 -20.74 -2.09
N HIS A 64 -7.12 -22.07 -1.94
CA HIS A 64 -6.53 -22.96 -2.93
C HIS A 64 -7.19 -22.85 -4.31
N ASP A 65 -8.51 -22.83 -4.39
CA ASP A 65 -9.25 -22.77 -5.66
C ASP A 65 -8.99 -21.48 -6.42
N TRP A 66 -8.91 -20.33 -5.71
CA TRP A 66 -8.52 -19.06 -6.29
C TRP A 66 -7.04 -19.03 -6.73
N LEU A 67 -6.11 -19.52 -5.90
CA LEU A 67 -4.70 -19.61 -6.29
C LEU A 67 -4.51 -20.52 -7.52
N ALA A 68 -5.21 -21.64 -7.58
CA ALA A 68 -5.22 -22.53 -8.75
C ALA A 68 -5.79 -21.84 -9.99
N CYS A 69 -6.79 -20.96 -9.83
CA CYS A 69 -7.33 -20.14 -10.92
C CYS A 69 -6.28 -19.18 -11.51
N ALA A 70 -5.46 -18.54 -10.66
CA ALA A 70 -4.41 -17.62 -11.11
C ALA A 70 -3.37 -18.30 -12.04
N THR A 71 -3.13 -19.60 -11.82
CA THR A 71 -2.14 -20.38 -12.56
C THR A 71 -2.72 -21.16 -13.75
N ARG A 72 -4.01 -20.98 -14.09
CA ARG A 72 -4.62 -21.59 -15.30
C ARG A 72 -4.04 -21.02 -16.60
N THR A 73 -3.40 -19.85 -16.54
CA THR A 73 -2.70 -19.22 -17.66
C THR A 73 -1.20 -19.09 -17.37
N PRO A 74 -0.34 -19.01 -18.41
CA PRO A 74 1.09 -18.78 -18.20
C PRO A 74 1.35 -17.53 -17.38
N VAL A 75 2.16 -17.65 -16.32
CA VAL A 75 2.49 -16.55 -15.41
C VAL A 75 3.41 -15.55 -16.11
N THR A 76 3.05 -14.26 -16.05
CA THR A 76 3.86 -13.17 -16.61
C THR A 76 5.07 -12.90 -15.72
N THR A 77 6.27 -12.89 -16.30
CA THR A 77 7.54 -12.57 -15.64
C THR A 77 8.27 -11.45 -16.38
N GLY A 78 9.39 -10.96 -15.85
CA GLY A 78 10.22 -9.98 -16.54
C GLY A 78 9.75 -8.53 -16.35
N ALA A 79 10.03 -7.69 -17.35
CA ALA A 79 9.79 -6.25 -17.30
C ALA A 79 8.31 -5.87 -17.17
N ASP A 80 7.40 -6.74 -17.60
CA ASP A 80 5.95 -6.51 -17.57
C ASP A 80 5.29 -6.95 -16.25
N SER A 81 6.03 -7.59 -15.35
CA SER A 81 5.53 -8.03 -14.04
C SER A 81 5.88 -7.03 -12.92
N HIS A 82 5.15 -7.01 -11.81
CA HIS A 82 5.44 -6.17 -10.65
C HIS A 82 4.62 -6.66 -9.44
N LEU A 83 4.78 -6.05 -8.25
CA LEU A 83 4.07 -6.46 -7.04
C LEU A 83 2.55 -6.64 -7.27
N TYR A 84 1.96 -5.76 -8.07
CA TYR A 84 0.52 -5.81 -8.37
C TYR A 84 0.14 -6.60 -9.63
N TYR A 85 1.08 -7.17 -10.39
CA TYR A 85 0.78 -7.95 -11.60
C TYR A 85 1.80 -9.06 -11.93
N GLY A 86 1.31 -10.25 -12.30
CA GLY A 86 2.16 -11.34 -12.77
C GLY A 86 2.80 -12.15 -11.64
N ALA A 87 4.02 -12.63 -11.87
CA ALA A 87 4.76 -13.48 -10.93
C ALA A 87 4.87 -12.89 -9.51
N PRO A 88 5.23 -11.61 -9.29
CA PRO A 88 5.33 -11.06 -7.95
C PRO A 88 3.97 -10.98 -7.23
N ALA A 89 2.88 -10.67 -7.93
CA ALA A 89 1.53 -10.66 -7.34
C ALA A 89 1.09 -12.05 -6.85
N ILE A 90 1.35 -13.08 -7.66
CA ILE A 90 1.04 -14.47 -7.29
C ILE A 90 1.97 -14.92 -6.16
N ALA A 91 3.27 -14.60 -6.22
CA ALA A 91 4.22 -14.95 -5.18
C ALA A 91 3.86 -14.31 -3.84
N HIS A 92 3.40 -13.06 -3.81
CA HIS A 92 2.93 -12.40 -2.59
C HIS A 92 1.77 -13.17 -1.95
N ALA A 93 0.75 -13.55 -2.74
CA ALA A 93 -0.38 -14.32 -2.23
C ALA A 93 0.03 -15.71 -1.72
N LEU A 94 0.91 -16.40 -2.45
CA LEU A 94 1.46 -17.68 -2.01
C LEU A 94 2.29 -17.55 -0.72
N ALA A 95 3.06 -16.47 -0.57
CA ALA A 95 3.85 -16.20 0.63
C ALA A 95 2.95 -15.99 1.85
N CYS A 96 1.88 -15.21 1.71
CA CYS A 96 0.87 -15.04 2.75
C CYS A 96 0.24 -16.38 3.17
N ALA A 97 -0.05 -17.26 2.20
CA ALA A 97 -0.56 -18.59 2.49
C ALA A 97 0.48 -19.47 3.21
N ALA A 98 1.76 -19.36 2.85
CA ALA A 98 2.84 -20.13 3.46
C ALA A 98 3.14 -19.69 4.90
N ASP A 99 3.03 -18.39 5.20
CA ASP A 99 3.20 -17.85 6.55
C ASP A 99 2.11 -18.37 7.50
N ALA A 100 0.85 -18.34 7.05
CA ALA A 100 -0.27 -18.86 7.83
C ALA A 100 -0.39 -20.39 7.81
N ARG A 101 0.25 -21.07 6.84
CA ARG A 101 0.29 -22.53 6.74
C ARG A 101 1.68 -23.02 6.32
N PRO A 102 2.61 -23.18 7.29
CA PRO A 102 3.98 -23.58 7.02
C PRO A 102 4.08 -24.85 6.16
N GLY A 103 4.92 -24.79 5.11
CA GLY A 103 5.15 -25.88 4.16
C GLY A 103 4.21 -25.89 2.95
N ALA A 104 3.20 -25.01 2.89
CA ALA A 104 2.40 -24.81 1.69
C ALA A 104 3.22 -24.12 0.59
N PHE A 105 3.07 -24.58 -0.66
CA PHE A 105 3.59 -23.94 -1.88
C PHE A 105 5.11 -23.70 -1.98
N GLY A 106 5.94 -24.25 -1.08
CA GLY A 106 7.37 -23.93 -0.97
C GLY A 106 8.15 -23.99 -2.29
N GLN A 107 8.06 -25.09 -3.05
CA GLN A 107 8.78 -25.22 -4.33
C GLN A 107 8.35 -24.17 -5.38
N ALA A 108 7.07 -23.83 -5.43
CA ALA A 108 6.56 -22.83 -6.38
C ALA A 108 7.03 -21.43 -5.98
N LEU A 109 6.99 -21.13 -4.68
CA LEU A 109 7.51 -19.88 -4.12
C LEU A 109 8.99 -19.69 -4.40
N ASP A 110 9.83 -20.69 -4.09
CA ASP A 110 11.28 -20.59 -4.30
C ASP A 110 11.63 -20.31 -5.77
N SER A 111 10.92 -20.94 -6.72
CA SER A 111 11.12 -20.71 -8.15
C SER A 111 10.69 -19.30 -8.60
N LEU A 112 9.59 -18.79 -8.05
CA LEU A 112 9.13 -17.43 -8.33
C LEU A 112 10.09 -16.41 -7.72
N ASP A 113 10.49 -16.60 -6.46
CA ASP A 113 11.40 -15.71 -5.73
C ASP A 113 12.75 -15.57 -6.44
N GLN A 114 13.32 -16.66 -6.97
CA GLN A 114 14.55 -16.60 -7.78
C GLN A 114 14.38 -15.76 -9.05
N THR A 115 13.24 -15.91 -9.74
CA THR A 115 12.93 -15.15 -10.94
C THR A 115 12.74 -13.66 -10.62
N ILE A 116 11.96 -13.37 -9.58
CA ILE A 116 11.68 -12.01 -9.10
C ILE A 116 12.97 -11.33 -8.67
N ALA A 117 13.83 -12.00 -7.89
CA ALA A 117 15.12 -11.46 -7.47
C ALA A 117 16.01 -11.11 -8.67
N SER A 118 16.05 -11.97 -9.69
CA SER A 118 16.82 -11.68 -10.91
C SER A 118 16.24 -10.51 -11.70
N ASP A 119 14.93 -10.39 -11.79
CA ASP A 119 14.25 -9.31 -12.50
C ASP A 119 14.44 -7.97 -11.79
N THR A 120 14.34 -7.98 -10.46
CA THR A 120 14.58 -6.83 -9.58
C THR A 120 16.00 -6.29 -9.76
N ARG A 121 17.03 -7.14 -9.74
CA ARG A 121 18.42 -6.69 -9.98
C ARG A 121 18.59 -6.01 -11.33
N ARG A 122 17.98 -6.55 -12.41
CA ARG A 122 18.04 -5.90 -13.74
C ARG A 122 17.37 -4.53 -13.77
N ARG A 123 16.30 -4.33 -13.00
CA ARG A 123 15.64 -3.02 -12.85
C ARG A 123 16.49 -2.04 -12.05
N VAL A 124 17.09 -2.49 -10.95
CA VAL A 124 18.05 -1.70 -10.17
C VAL A 124 19.20 -1.23 -11.06
N ASP A 125 19.80 -2.13 -11.84
CA ASP A 125 20.88 -1.78 -12.78
C ASP A 125 20.44 -0.73 -13.81
N ALA A 126 19.21 -0.83 -14.32
CA ALA A 126 18.66 0.14 -15.26
C ALA A 126 18.46 1.51 -14.59
N ALA A 127 17.97 1.52 -13.36
CA ALA A 127 17.75 2.72 -12.57
C ALA A 127 19.07 3.41 -12.20
N HIS A 128 20.11 2.67 -11.84
CA HIS A 128 21.45 3.24 -11.64
C HIS A 128 22.03 3.86 -12.91
N ARG A 129 21.90 3.20 -14.07
CA ARG A 129 22.31 3.77 -15.36
C ARG A 129 21.54 5.04 -15.73
N ARG A 130 20.27 5.17 -15.31
CA ARG A 130 19.48 6.40 -15.46
C ARG A 130 20.06 7.51 -14.58
N ILE A 131 20.31 7.22 -13.30
CA ILE A 131 20.90 8.19 -12.36
C ILE A 131 22.24 8.71 -12.88
N GLU A 132 23.10 7.82 -13.41
CA GLU A 132 24.40 8.19 -14.00
C GLU A 132 24.27 9.12 -15.22
N ARG A 133 23.15 9.06 -15.93
CA ARG A 133 22.83 9.96 -17.05
C ARG A 133 22.19 11.28 -16.60
N GLY A 134 21.90 11.45 -15.31
CA GLY A 134 21.20 12.63 -14.79
C GLY A 134 19.74 12.73 -15.25
N GLU A 135 19.14 11.61 -15.65
CA GLU A 135 17.76 11.56 -16.14
C GLU A 135 16.76 11.43 -14.98
N LEU A 136 15.57 12.00 -15.13
CA LEU A 136 14.49 11.89 -14.13
C LEU A 136 13.85 10.49 -14.14
N PRO A 137 13.49 9.92 -12.98
CA PRO A 137 12.79 8.64 -12.91
C PRO A 137 11.35 8.72 -13.43
N ASN A 138 10.83 7.58 -13.86
CA ASN A 138 9.39 7.35 -13.97
C ASN A 138 8.83 6.87 -12.61
N LEU A 139 7.57 7.16 -12.32
CA LEU A 139 6.89 6.67 -11.10
C LEU A 139 7.03 5.14 -10.93
N ALA A 140 6.80 4.40 -12.02
CA ALA A 140 6.89 2.93 -12.05
C ALA A 140 8.32 2.38 -11.86
N GLU A 141 9.36 3.22 -11.73
CA GLU A 141 10.70 2.80 -11.34
C GLU A 141 10.79 2.56 -9.84
N PHE A 142 10.20 3.44 -9.03
CA PHE A 142 10.39 3.45 -7.58
C PHE A 142 9.13 3.17 -6.77
N ASP A 143 7.95 3.32 -7.35
CA ASP A 143 6.70 3.25 -6.59
C ASP A 143 6.36 1.87 -5.99
N VAL A 144 5.28 1.82 -5.21
CA VAL A 144 4.80 0.58 -4.56
C VAL A 144 4.05 -0.31 -5.54
N ILE A 145 3.27 0.28 -6.45
CA ILE A 145 2.38 -0.50 -7.32
C ILE A 145 3.16 -1.30 -8.38
N ARG A 146 4.14 -0.65 -9.02
CA ARG A 146 4.87 -1.15 -10.19
C ARG A 146 6.39 -1.19 -9.98
N GLY A 147 6.90 -0.33 -9.11
CA GLY A 147 8.31 -0.07 -8.93
C GLY A 147 9.02 -0.94 -7.92
N LEU A 148 10.26 -0.53 -7.64
CA LEU A 148 11.21 -1.26 -6.81
C LEU A 148 10.83 -1.26 -5.33
N SER A 149 10.04 -0.31 -4.82
CA SER A 149 9.58 -0.34 -3.43
C SER A 149 8.64 -1.52 -3.18
N GLY A 150 7.71 -1.79 -4.11
CA GLY A 150 6.81 -2.93 -4.00
C GLY A 150 7.53 -4.29 -4.14
N LEU A 151 8.43 -4.40 -5.11
CA LEU A 151 9.26 -5.61 -5.26
C LEU A 151 10.18 -5.82 -4.05
N GLY A 152 10.72 -4.73 -3.50
CA GLY A 152 11.53 -4.73 -2.29
C GLY A 152 10.76 -5.26 -1.09
N SER A 153 9.50 -4.85 -0.90
CA SER A 153 8.62 -5.36 0.17
C SER A 153 8.50 -6.89 0.14
N HIS A 154 8.15 -7.44 -1.03
CA HIS A 154 8.02 -8.88 -1.20
C HIS A 154 9.35 -9.59 -0.89
N LEU A 155 10.45 -9.13 -1.46
CA LEU A 155 11.76 -9.77 -1.28
C LEU A 155 12.29 -9.64 0.15
N LEU A 156 12.04 -8.52 0.84
CA LEU A 156 12.47 -8.31 2.23
C LEU A 156 11.86 -9.35 3.16
N ARG A 157 10.60 -9.73 2.94
CA ARG A 157 9.93 -10.78 3.72
C ARG A 157 10.46 -12.19 3.43
N ARG A 158 10.94 -12.41 2.21
CA ARG A 158 11.31 -13.75 1.72
C ARG A 158 12.78 -14.08 1.93
N ASP A 159 13.65 -13.12 1.64
CA ASP A 159 15.11 -13.25 1.67
C ASP A 159 15.76 -11.91 2.10
N PRO A 160 15.61 -11.51 3.38
CA PRO A 160 16.06 -10.20 3.88
C PRO A 160 17.56 -9.95 3.72
N ASP A 161 18.38 -11.00 3.80
CA ASP A 161 19.84 -10.93 3.61
C ASP A 161 20.28 -10.98 2.14
N GLY A 162 19.33 -11.22 1.24
CA GLY A 162 19.52 -11.44 -0.18
C GLY A 162 20.10 -10.23 -0.91
N GLU A 163 20.89 -10.50 -1.95
CA GLU A 163 21.52 -9.45 -2.78
C GLU A 163 20.48 -8.55 -3.47
N ALA A 164 19.31 -9.09 -3.82
CA ALA A 164 18.26 -8.31 -4.46
C ALA A 164 17.63 -7.27 -3.51
N VAL A 165 17.44 -7.61 -2.22
CA VAL A 165 16.97 -6.66 -1.20
C VAL A 165 17.99 -5.56 -1.01
N ARG A 166 19.27 -5.93 -0.81
CA ARG A 166 20.37 -4.96 -0.66
C ARG A 166 20.45 -3.98 -1.85
N ALA A 167 20.37 -4.50 -3.08
CA ALA A 167 20.39 -3.68 -4.30
C ALA A 167 19.19 -2.72 -4.39
N VAL A 168 17.99 -3.15 -3.97
CA VAL A 168 16.82 -2.26 -3.92
C VAL A 168 17.05 -1.15 -2.90
N LEU A 169 17.51 -1.48 -1.69
CA LEU A 169 17.75 -0.48 -0.64
C LEU A 169 18.82 0.53 -1.05
N GLU A 170 19.93 0.08 -1.64
CA GLU A 170 20.98 0.96 -2.20
C GLU A 170 20.42 1.89 -3.28
N TYR A 171 19.54 1.37 -4.16
CA TYR A 171 18.82 2.18 -5.12
C TYR A 171 17.91 3.22 -4.46
N LEU A 172 17.09 2.84 -3.48
CA LEU A 172 16.18 3.77 -2.79
C LEU A 172 16.96 4.86 -2.04
N VAL A 173 18.13 4.54 -1.48
CA VAL A 173 19.04 5.54 -0.92
C VAL A 173 19.52 6.51 -1.98
N ARG A 174 20.01 6.02 -3.13
CA ARG A 174 20.45 6.89 -4.25
C ARG A 174 19.30 7.70 -4.87
N LEU A 175 18.08 7.16 -4.91
CA LEU A 175 16.89 7.85 -5.41
C LEU A 175 16.60 9.14 -4.63
N THR A 176 16.96 9.20 -3.35
CA THR A 176 16.71 10.38 -2.51
C THR A 176 17.78 11.47 -2.68
N GLU A 177 18.83 11.23 -3.47
CA GLU A 177 19.86 12.24 -3.76
C GLU A 177 19.33 13.27 -4.77
N PRO A 178 19.58 14.58 -4.58
CA PRO A 178 19.13 15.59 -5.54
C PRO A 178 19.67 15.37 -6.95
N VAL A 179 18.82 15.59 -7.96
CA VAL A 179 19.16 15.46 -9.38
C VAL A 179 19.15 16.84 -10.04
N LYS A 180 20.14 17.10 -10.91
CA LYS A 180 20.18 18.32 -11.71
C LYS A 180 19.55 18.08 -13.08
N SER A 181 18.43 18.73 -13.38
CA SER A 181 17.72 18.60 -14.66
C SER A 181 17.26 19.97 -15.16
N GLY A 182 17.51 20.29 -16.43
CA GLY A 182 17.09 21.57 -17.01
C GLY A 182 17.70 22.82 -16.36
N GLY A 183 18.79 22.68 -15.60
CA GLY A 183 19.39 23.78 -14.81
C GLY A 183 18.89 23.84 -13.36
N GLU A 184 17.83 23.12 -13.04
CA GLU A 184 17.20 23.05 -11.72
C GLU A 184 17.82 21.95 -10.86
N LEU A 185 17.88 22.18 -9.55
CA LEU A 185 18.20 21.15 -8.56
C LEU A 185 16.89 20.62 -7.98
N LEU A 186 16.56 19.37 -8.29
CA LEU A 186 15.28 18.74 -7.98
C LEU A 186 15.47 17.59 -6.98
N PRO A 187 14.44 17.23 -6.19
CA PRO A 187 14.43 15.95 -5.49
C PRO A 187 14.71 14.78 -6.44
N GLY A 188 15.46 13.77 -6.02
CA GLY A 188 15.86 12.67 -6.91
C GLY A 188 14.71 11.80 -7.44
N TRP A 189 13.53 11.88 -6.81
CA TRP A 189 12.28 11.23 -7.23
C TRP A 189 11.37 12.13 -8.08
N TRP A 190 11.85 13.30 -8.52
CA TRP A 190 11.08 14.18 -9.38
C TRP A 190 10.76 13.50 -10.72
N THR A 191 9.47 13.41 -11.08
CA THR A 191 9.02 12.77 -12.33
C THR A 191 8.51 13.81 -13.32
N ALA A 192 8.75 13.59 -14.61
CA ALA A 192 8.21 14.42 -15.68
C ALA A 192 6.76 14.03 -16.06
N ALA A 193 6.44 12.73 -16.00
CA ALA A 193 5.11 12.24 -16.32
C ALA A 193 4.09 12.69 -15.28
N GLY A 194 2.82 12.82 -15.69
CA GLY A 194 1.70 13.05 -14.79
C GLY A 194 1.39 11.83 -13.90
N PRO A 195 0.42 11.95 -12.98
CA PRO A 195 0.14 10.93 -11.95
C PRO A 195 -0.32 9.58 -12.52
N SER A 196 -0.86 9.57 -13.74
CA SER A 196 -1.23 8.35 -14.46
C SER A 196 -0.03 7.64 -15.12
N GLY A 197 1.17 8.20 -14.99
CA GLY A 197 2.37 7.78 -15.71
C GLY A 197 2.39 8.17 -17.19
N ARG A 198 1.52 9.10 -17.60
CA ARG A 198 1.43 9.64 -18.97
C ARG A 198 1.66 11.15 -18.96
N ASP A 199 2.01 11.70 -20.11
CA ASP A 199 2.13 13.15 -20.27
C ASP A 199 0.80 13.85 -19.92
N ASP A 200 0.89 14.92 -19.14
CA ASP A 200 -0.23 15.71 -18.67
C ASP A 200 0.20 17.17 -18.54
N ASP A 201 -0.44 18.05 -19.31
CA ASP A 201 -0.11 19.48 -19.38
C ASP A 201 -0.22 20.16 -18.00
N GLN A 202 -1.03 19.63 -17.08
CA GLN A 202 -1.15 20.13 -15.71
C GLN A 202 0.12 19.94 -14.86
N PHE A 203 1.04 19.09 -15.32
CA PHE A 203 2.31 18.76 -14.68
C PHE A 203 3.49 19.12 -15.59
N THR A 204 3.35 20.16 -16.41
CA THR A 204 4.47 20.74 -17.16
C THR A 204 5.63 21.07 -16.22
N GLY A 205 6.82 20.54 -16.51
CA GLY A 205 7.99 20.66 -15.63
C GLY A 205 8.11 19.58 -14.56
N GLY A 206 7.13 18.68 -14.47
CA GLY A 206 7.10 17.55 -13.57
C GLY A 206 6.64 17.88 -12.15
N HIS A 207 6.79 16.90 -11.27
CA HIS A 207 6.40 17.00 -9.87
C HIS A 207 7.18 16.07 -8.94
N GLY A 208 7.27 16.48 -7.67
CA GLY A 208 7.65 15.62 -6.55
C GLY A 208 6.39 14.98 -5.97
N ASN A 209 6.22 13.68 -6.16
CA ASN A 209 5.04 12.95 -5.70
C ASN A 209 5.20 12.51 -4.24
N ALA A 210 4.26 12.87 -3.38
CA ALA A 210 4.27 12.55 -1.95
C ALA A 210 3.53 11.23 -1.62
N GLY A 211 2.68 10.72 -2.51
CA GLY A 211 1.77 9.62 -2.22
C GLY A 211 2.46 8.31 -1.80
N MET A 212 1.70 7.44 -1.13
CA MET A 212 2.18 6.10 -0.76
C MET A 212 2.26 5.19 -1.99
N ALA A 213 1.22 5.20 -2.83
CA ALA A 213 1.12 4.26 -3.94
C ALA A 213 2.14 4.54 -5.04
N HIS A 214 2.36 5.82 -5.33
CA HIS A 214 3.14 6.29 -6.49
C HIS A 214 4.26 7.28 -6.15
N GLY A 215 4.34 7.74 -4.89
CA GLY A 215 5.26 8.79 -4.47
C GLY A 215 6.30 8.32 -3.47
N ILE A 216 6.98 9.29 -2.86
CA ILE A 216 8.14 9.07 -1.99
C ILE A 216 7.80 8.43 -0.65
N ALA A 217 6.53 8.43 -0.23
CA ALA A 217 6.13 7.75 1.00
C ALA A 217 6.22 6.21 0.89
N GLY A 218 6.08 5.66 -0.31
CA GLY A 218 6.36 4.24 -0.57
C GLY A 218 7.82 3.87 -0.26
N PRO A 219 8.81 4.49 -0.92
CA PRO A 219 10.23 4.37 -0.57
C PRO A 219 10.54 4.64 0.91
N LEU A 220 9.91 5.65 1.53
CA LEU A 220 10.08 5.93 2.96
C LEU A 220 9.69 4.72 3.82
N ALA A 221 8.49 4.17 3.58
CA ALA A 221 8.00 3.02 4.33
C ALA A 221 8.85 1.77 4.06
N ALA A 222 9.26 1.53 2.81
CA ALA A 222 10.14 0.40 2.47
C ALA A 222 11.50 0.48 3.19
N LEU A 223 12.13 1.67 3.21
CA LEU A 223 13.37 1.90 3.96
C LEU A 223 13.15 1.73 5.47
N ALA A 224 12.06 2.27 6.01
CA ALA A 224 11.75 2.17 7.43
C ALA A 224 11.51 0.72 7.88
N LEU A 225 10.70 -0.04 7.13
CA LEU A 225 10.42 -1.46 7.42
C LEU A 225 11.68 -2.33 7.32
N ALA A 226 12.55 -2.07 6.34
CA ALA A 226 13.84 -2.74 6.26
C ALA A 226 14.71 -2.47 7.50
N ALA A 227 14.79 -1.21 7.94
CA ALA A 227 15.55 -0.82 9.13
C ALA A 227 14.97 -1.45 10.41
N LEU A 228 13.64 -1.48 10.56
CA LEU A 228 12.96 -2.15 11.67
C LEU A 228 13.22 -3.67 11.67
N GLY A 229 13.35 -4.28 10.49
CA GLY A 229 13.78 -5.67 10.31
C GLY A 229 15.28 -5.91 10.49
N GLY A 230 16.07 -4.88 10.82
CA GLY A 230 17.53 -4.99 11.00
C GLY A 230 18.33 -5.04 9.70
N VAL A 231 17.71 -4.73 8.55
CA VAL A 231 18.34 -4.72 7.23
C VAL A 231 18.58 -3.27 6.79
N THR A 232 19.84 -2.86 6.79
CA THR A 232 20.26 -1.50 6.39
C THR A 232 21.43 -1.53 5.41
N VAL A 233 21.55 -0.47 4.62
CA VAL A 233 22.70 -0.21 3.73
C VAL A 233 23.38 1.12 4.07
N ASP A 234 24.48 1.45 3.41
CA ASP A 234 25.14 2.74 3.61
C ASP A 234 24.20 3.90 3.21
N GLY A 235 24.08 4.92 4.05
CA GLY A 235 23.23 6.09 3.80
C GLY A 235 21.72 5.88 4.05
N HIS A 236 21.34 4.74 4.64
CA HIS A 236 19.94 4.33 4.81
C HIS A 236 19.13 5.28 5.71
N LEU A 237 19.67 5.61 6.89
CA LEU A 237 18.98 6.51 7.83
C LEU A 237 19.00 7.96 7.33
N GLU A 238 20.06 8.35 6.61
CA GLU A 238 20.16 9.65 5.95
C GLU A 238 19.16 9.79 4.80
N ALA A 239 18.82 8.71 4.10
CA ALA A 239 17.76 8.69 3.09
C ALA A 239 16.38 8.90 3.74
N ILE A 240 16.10 8.18 4.83
CA ILE A 240 14.87 8.39 5.63
C ILE A 240 14.77 9.86 6.08
N GLY A 241 15.84 10.39 6.67
CA GLY A 241 15.90 11.79 7.13
C GLY A 241 15.67 12.81 6.02
N ARG A 242 16.22 12.59 4.81
CA ARG A 242 16.00 13.47 3.65
C ARG A 242 14.55 13.49 3.18
N ILE A 243 13.90 12.33 3.12
CA ILE A 243 12.48 12.27 2.74
C ILE A 243 11.62 12.96 3.80
N CYS A 244 11.86 12.66 5.06
CA CYS A 244 11.16 13.28 6.18
C CYS A 244 11.29 14.81 6.18
N ALA A 245 12.51 15.34 5.99
CA ALA A 245 12.75 16.77 5.90
C ALA A 245 12.01 17.43 4.72
N TRP A 246 11.92 16.74 3.58
CA TRP A 246 11.13 17.21 2.44
C TRP A 246 9.63 17.22 2.77
N LEU A 247 9.11 16.16 3.40
CA LEU A 247 7.70 16.13 3.83
C LEU A 247 7.40 17.24 4.86
N ASP A 248 8.32 17.52 5.78
CA ASP A 248 8.17 18.62 6.74
C ASP A 248 8.13 19.98 6.05
N GLN A 249 8.97 20.19 5.02
CA GLN A 249 9.00 21.43 4.23
C GLN A 249 7.65 21.73 3.56
N TRP A 250 6.95 20.70 3.07
CA TRP A 250 5.69 20.85 2.33
C TRP A 250 4.44 20.62 3.18
N ARG A 251 4.62 20.39 4.48
CA ARG A 251 3.52 20.28 5.44
C ARG A 251 2.84 21.63 5.62
N THR A 252 1.51 21.62 5.68
CA THR A 252 0.71 22.77 6.12
C THR A 252 0.01 22.40 7.42
N ASP A 253 0.25 23.15 8.49
CA ASP A 253 -0.43 22.96 9.76
C ASP A 253 -1.77 23.71 9.74
N THR A 254 -2.88 22.99 9.96
CA THR A 254 -4.23 23.54 9.99
C THR A 254 -4.88 23.32 11.36
N ASP A 255 -6.03 23.94 11.61
CA ASP A 255 -6.80 23.70 12.83
C ASP A 255 -7.22 22.23 12.99
N THR A 256 -7.38 21.50 11.87
CA THR A 256 -7.71 20.07 11.82
C THR A 256 -6.48 19.19 11.65
N GLY A 257 -5.28 19.71 11.93
CA GLY A 257 -4.04 18.96 11.94
C GLY A 257 -3.15 19.21 10.71
N PRO A 258 -1.98 18.57 10.67
CA PRO A 258 -1.06 18.67 9.55
C PRO A 258 -1.64 17.99 8.31
N ILE A 259 -1.49 18.66 7.17
CA ILE A 259 -1.82 18.12 5.85
C ILE A 259 -0.62 18.28 4.92
N TRP A 260 -0.55 17.40 3.92
CA TRP A 260 0.48 17.42 2.90
C TRP A 260 -0.15 17.49 1.51
N PRO A 261 0.52 18.15 0.55
CA PRO A 261 0.10 18.06 -0.84
C PRO A 261 0.31 16.63 -1.34
N TYR A 262 -0.53 16.17 -2.26
CA TYR A 262 -0.28 14.91 -2.96
C TYR A 262 1.00 15.00 -3.79
N MET A 263 1.27 16.18 -4.33
CA MET A 263 2.37 16.46 -5.25
C MET A 263 2.77 17.92 -5.14
N VAL A 264 4.06 18.18 -5.30
CA VAL A 264 4.64 19.52 -5.44
C VAL A 264 5.04 19.71 -6.89
N LYS A 265 4.47 20.70 -7.57
CA LYS A 265 4.77 21.02 -8.98
C LYS A 265 5.97 21.95 -9.09
N LEU A 266 6.58 22.03 -10.29
CA LEU A 266 7.78 22.84 -10.50
C LEU A 266 7.62 24.32 -10.07
N PRO A 267 6.51 25.01 -10.40
CA PRO A 267 6.32 26.39 -9.93
C PRO A 267 6.25 26.50 -8.41
N GLU A 268 5.61 25.53 -7.73
CA GLU A 268 5.53 25.50 -6.27
C GLU A 268 6.90 25.28 -5.64
N LEU A 269 7.71 24.39 -6.24
CA LEU A 269 9.10 24.17 -5.83
C LEU A 269 9.93 25.46 -5.94
N HIS A 270 9.74 26.24 -7.00
CA HIS A 270 10.44 27.52 -7.21
C HIS A 270 10.03 28.59 -6.22
N ASP A 271 8.72 28.72 -5.98
CA ASP A 271 8.17 29.73 -5.08
C ASP A 271 8.37 29.36 -3.60
N GLY A 272 8.63 28.08 -3.31
CA GLY A 272 8.77 27.57 -1.94
C GLY A 272 7.45 27.56 -1.17
N CYS A 273 6.31 27.67 -1.84
CA CYS A 273 4.98 27.69 -1.23
C CYS A 273 3.94 26.98 -2.11
N LEU A 274 2.87 26.51 -1.48
CA LEU A 274 1.77 25.84 -2.16
C LEU A 274 0.73 26.86 -2.65
N ASN A 275 0.25 26.69 -3.88
CA ASN A 275 -0.69 27.64 -4.48
C ASN A 275 -2.14 27.51 -3.93
N ALA A 276 -2.54 26.33 -3.44
CA ALA A 276 -3.82 26.13 -2.75
C ALA A 276 -3.85 24.80 -1.96
N PRO A 277 -3.75 24.83 -0.61
CA PRO A 277 -4.02 23.65 0.20
C PRO A 277 -5.54 23.48 0.37
N GLY A 278 -6.19 22.82 -0.60
CA GLY A 278 -7.55 22.32 -0.41
C GLY A 278 -7.57 21.14 0.57
N SER A 279 -8.66 20.95 1.30
CA SER A 279 -8.87 19.69 2.05
C SER A 279 -8.88 18.51 1.09
N ARG A 280 -8.12 17.47 1.41
CA ARG A 280 -7.95 16.29 0.55
C ARG A 280 -8.35 15.04 1.32
N ARG A 281 -8.82 14.04 0.57
CA ARG A 281 -9.12 12.72 1.08
C ARG A 281 -7.89 12.13 1.80
N PRO A 282 -8.02 11.64 3.04
CA PRO A 282 -6.88 11.13 3.80
C PRO A 282 -6.55 9.67 3.41
N SER A 283 -6.58 9.30 2.13
CA SER A 283 -6.46 7.90 1.69
C SER A 283 -5.07 7.28 1.87
N TRP A 284 -4.98 5.94 1.78
CA TRP A 284 -3.70 5.21 1.71
C TRP A 284 -2.87 5.69 0.52
N CYS A 285 -3.42 5.64 -0.69
CA CYS A 285 -2.64 5.89 -1.91
C CYS A 285 -2.08 7.31 -1.99
N TYR A 286 -2.88 8.30 -1.58
CA TYR A 286 -2.54 9.71 -1.52
C TYR A 286 -3.31 10.37 -0.37
N GLY A 287 -2.59 11.02 0.55
CA GLY A 287 -3.19 11.77 1.64
C GLY A 287 -2.65 11.38 3.01
N THR A 288 -3.26 11.97 4.03
CA THR A 288 -2.72 11.94 5.38
C THR A 288 -2.60 10.54 5.96
N ALA A 289 -3.49 9.58 5.68
CA ALA A 289 -3.37 8.26 6.31
C ALA A 289 -2.13 7.49 5.85
N GLY A 290 -1.87 7.41 4.55
CA GLY A 290 -0.65 6.77 4.04
C GLY A 290 0.62 7.50 4.49
N LEU A 291 0.61 8.84 4.43
CA LEU A 291 1.74 9.67 4.83
C LEU A 291 2.06 9.60 6.33
N ALA A 292 1.03 9.60 7.17
CA ALA A 292 1.18 9.46 8.62
C ALA A 292 1.76 8.09 8.96
N ARG A 293 1.24 7.00 8.38
CA ARG A 293 1.78 5.66 8.62
C ARG A 293 3.24 5.54 8.18
N ALA A 294 3.59 6.03 6.99
CA ALA A 294 4.98 6.01 6.51
C ALA A 294 5.93 6.81 7.44
N GLN A 295 5.48 7.95 7.96
CA GLN A 295 6.26 8.75 8.90
C GLN A 295 6.35 8.13 10.30
N GLN A 296 5.31 7.43 10.77
CA GLN A 296 5.36 6.67 12.01
C GLN A 296 6.38 5.53 11.89
N LEU A 297 6.36 4.76 10.80
CA LEU A 297 7.36 3.72 10.54
C LEU A 297 8.78 4.30 10.52
N ALA A 298 8.99 5.44 9.83
CA ALA A 298 10.26 6.14 9.81
C ALA A 298 10.72 6.59 11.20
N ALA A 299 9.79 7.10 12.01
CA ALA A 299 10.05 7.52 13.38
C ALA A 299 10.47 6.34 14.26
N LEU A 300 9.78 5.21 14.15
CA LEU A 300 10.14 3.97 14.86
C LEU A 300 11.53 3.46 14.44
N ALA A 301 11.82 3.48 13.13
CA ALA A 301 13.12 3.05 12.59
C ALA A 301 14.29 3.94 13.05
N THR A 302 14.04 5.21 13.35
CA THR A 302 15.07 6.21 13.71
C THR A 302 15.08 6.60 15.19
N GLY A 303 14.10 6.14 15.97
CA GLY A 303 13.93 6.54 17.37
C GLY A 303 13.50 8.01 17.55
N ASP A 304 12.77 8.57 16.58
CA ASP A 304 12.29 9.96 16.58
C ASP A 304 10.90 10.06 17.23
N ASP A 305 10.84 10.19 18.55
CA ASP A 305 9.59 10.25 19.30
C ASP A 305 8.70 11.46 18.92
N ASP A 306 9.31 12.59 18.55
CA ASP A 306 8.56 13.79 18.14
C ASP A 306 7.82 13.54 16.81
N ARG A 307 8.49 12.94 15.83
CA ARG A 307 7.86 12.55 14.57
C ARG A 307 6.81 11.46 14.77
N ARG A 308 7.05 10.49 15.65
CA ARG A 308 6.06 9.47 15.99
C ARG A 308 4.77 10.11 16.50
N HIS A 309 4.86 10.99 17.50
CA HIS A 309 3.68 11.69 18.03
C HIS A 309 2.99 12.57 16.97
N MET A 310 3.77 13.27 16.14
CA MET A 310 3.23 14.09 15.06
C MET A 310 2.45 13.25 14.04
N ALA A 311 3.00 12.11 13.63
CA ALA A 311 2.36 11.20 12.69
C ALA A 311 1.07 10.58 13.27
N GLU A 312 1.12 10.14 14.54
CA GLU A 312 -0.04 9.62 15.25
C GLU A 312 -1.17 10.67 15.37
N ASP A 313 -0.84 11.90 15.77
CA ASP A 313 -1.83 12.98 15.89
C ASP A 313 -2.35 13.44 14.51
N ALA A 314 -1.52 13.42 13.47
CA ALA A 314 -1.91 13.70 12.09
C ALA A 314 -3.02 12.74 11.62
N LEU A 315 -2.82 11.44 11.83
CA LEU A 315 -3.82 10.43 11.48
C LEU A 315 -5.10 10.61 12.30
N ILE A 316 -4.97 10.76 13.62
CA ILE A 316 -6.13 10.92 14.50
C ILE A 316 -6.98 12.11 14.09
N ARG A 317 -6.36 13.26 13.79
CA ARG A 317 -7.11 14.45 13.40
C ARG A 317 -7.72 14.34 12.01
N ALA A 318 -7.01 13.75 11.05
CA ALA A 318 -7.55 13.51 9.71
C ALA A 318 -8.78 12.59 9.73
N LEU A 319 -8.76 11.57 10.60
CA LEU A 319 -9.88 10.63 10.79
C LEU A 319 -11.01 11.19 11.68
N ALA A 320 -10.78 12.30 12.40
CA ALA A 320 -11.79 12.98 13.20
C ALA A 320 -12.40 14.20 12.49
N ASP A 321 -11.80 14.66 11.39
CA ASP A 321 -12.24 15.83 10.63
C ASP A 321 -13.40 15.48 9.67
N PRO A 322 -14.61 15.99 9.89
CA PRO A 322 -15.76 15.69 9.03
C PRO A 322 -15.56 16.15 7.58
N VAL A 323 -14.77 17.19 7.33
CA VAL A 323 -14.52 17.69 5.97
C VAL A 323 -13.61 16.73 5.20
N GLN A 324 -12.56 16.21 5.85
CA GLN A 324 -11.68 15.21 5.23
C GLN A 324 -12.39 13.87 5.03
N LEU A 325 -13.21 13.45 5.99
CA LEU A 325 -14.04 12.25 5.84
C LEU A 325 -15.09 12.42 4.73
N ALA A 326 -15.74 13.58 4.60
CA ALA A 326 -16.69 13.84 3.52
C ALA A 326 -16.07 13.79 2.11
N ALA A 327 -14.74 13.95 1.99
CA ALA A 327 -14.00 13.74 0.74
C ALA A 327 -13.76 12.25 0.41
N THR A 328 -14.06 11.34 1.35
CA THR A 328 -14.02 9.88 1.18
C THR A 328 -15.40 9.39 0.77
N THR A 329 -15.51 8.86 -0.45
CA THR A 329 -16.79 8.62 -1.12
C THR A 329 -17.19 7.15 -1.24
N ASP A 330 -16.30 6.23 -0.88
CA ASP A 330 -16.49 4.79 -1.06
C ASP A 330 -15.91 3.98 0.12
N ALA A 331 -16.21 2.68 0.12
CA ALA A 331 -15.78 1.75 1.15
C ALA A 331 -14.40 1.12 0.89
N SER A 332 -13.75 1.41 -0.25
CA SER A 332 -12.58 0.68 -0.74
C SER A 332 -11.40 0.65 0.24
N LEU A 333 -10.47 -0.27 -0.02
CA LEU A 333 -9.22 -0.39 0.70
C LEU A 333 -8.22 0.70 0.30
N CYS A 334 -8.08 0.98 -0.99
CA CYS A 334 -7.08 1.93 -1.52
C CYS A 334 -7.32 3.35 -1.02
N HIS A 335 -8.60 3.73 -0.91
CA HIS A 335 -8.96 5.10 -0.61
C HIS A 335 -10.32 5.33 0.02
N GLY A 336 -10.96 4.28 0.53
CA GLY A 336 -12.24 4.34 1.21
C GLY A 336 -12.15 4.06 2.70
N TYR A 337 -13.31 3.97 3.33
CA TYR A 337 -13.43 3.82 4.79
C TYR A 337 -12.81 2.51 5.33
N ALA A 338 -12.86 1.40 4.59
CA ALA A 338 -12.25 0.15 5.06
C ALA A 338 -10.72 0.28 5.16
N GLY A 339 -10.09 0.93 4.18
CA GLY A 339 -8.66 1.24 4.22
C GLY A 339 -8.27 2.15 5.39
N LEU A 340 -9.09 3.17 5.68
CA LEU A 340 -8.88 4.06 6.82
C LEU A 340 -8.97 3.32 8.16
N ALA A 341 -9.98 2.46 8.31
CA ALA A 341 -10.14 1.64 9.51
C ALA A 341 -8.93 0.71 9.72
N HIS A 342 -8.46 0.07 8.65
CA HIS A 342 -7.29 -0.80 8.68
C HIS A 342 -6.01 -0.06 9.07
N ILE A 343 -5.74 1.09 8.45
CA ILE A 343 -4.57 1.92 8.78
C ILE A 343 -4.64 2.42 10.23
N ALA A 344 -5.83 2.78 10.73
CA ALA A 344 -5.99 3.18 12.13
C ALA A 344 -5.57 2.07 13.10
N VAL A 345 -5.96 0.82 12.84
CA VAL A 345 -5.57 -0.34 13.66
C VAL A 345 -4.07 -0.63 13.56
N ARG A 346 -3.49 -0.59 12.35
CA ARG A 346 -2.03 -0.80 12.18
C ARG A 346 -1.21 0.28 12.87
N THR A 347 -1.63 1.53 12.74
CA THR A 347 -0.99 2.65 13.42
C THR A 347 -1.13 2.51 14.94
N ALA A 348 -2.29 2.09 15.44
CA ALA A 348 -2.55 1.91 16.86
C ALA A 348 -1.71 0.79 17.49
N ALA A 349 -1.44 -0.28 16.76
CA ALA A 349 -0.62 -1.41 17.24
C ALA A 349 0.81 -0.98 17.59
N ASP A 350 1.35 0.00 16.88
CA ASP A 350 2.69 0.56 17.12
C ASP A 350 2.66 1.91 17.84
N ALA A 351 1.49 2.39 18.26
CA ALA A 351 1.32 3.73 18.85
C ALA A 351 1.57 3.76 20.36
N THR A 352 1.70 4.97 20.90
CA THR A 352 1.61 5.17 22.36
C THR A 352 0.24 4.74 22.87
N GLU A 353 0.12 4.33 24.13
CA GLU A 353 -1.17 3.88 24.71
C GLU A 353 -2.30 4.93 24.53
N ALA A 354 -1.97 6.21 24.71
CA ALA A 354 -2.93 7.30 24.54
C ALA A 354 -3.35 7.49 23.08
N ALA A 355 -2.42 7.42 22.12
CA ALA A 355 -2.74 7.53 20.70
C ALA A 355 -3.50 6.30 20.19
N ALA A 356 -3.10 5.09 20.61
CA ALA A 356 -3.79 3.85 20.30
C ALA A 356 -5.25 3.89 20.74
N ALA A 357 -5.52 4.33 21.98
CA ALA A 357 -6.88 4.48 22.48
C ALA A 357 -7.74 5.45 21.63
N ARG A 358 -7.15 6.57 21.18
CA ARG A 358 -7.85 7.54 20.31
C ARG A 358 -8.12 6.95 18.92
N LEU A 359 -7.17 6.23 18.34
CA LEU A 359 -7.33 5.56 17.04
C LEU A 359 -8.41 4.48 17.10
N TYR A 360 -8.36 3.59 18.09
CA TYR A 360 -9.39 2.56 18.29
C TYR A 360 -10.78 3.15 18.52
N ALA A 361 -10.89 4.31 19.18
CA ALA A 361 -12.18 4.97 19.38
C ALA A 361 -12.81 5.50 18.07
N LEU A 362 -12.02 5.72 17.01
CA LEU A 362 -12.51 6.15 15.70
C LEU A 362 -12.94 4.99 14.79
N VAL A 363 -12.43 3.78 15.04
CA VAL A 363 -12.66 2.60 14.20
C VAL A 363 -14.15 2.27 14.00
N PRO A 364 -15.02 2.26 15.03
CA PRO A 364 -16.43 1.95 14.84
C PRO A 364 -17.12 2.88 13.83
N GLY A 365 -16.88 4.19 13.90
CA GLY A 365 -17.47 5.15 12.95
C GLY A 365 -17.00 4.95 11.51
N LEU A 366 -15.77 4.49 11.32
CA LEU A 366 -15.26 4.13 9.98
C LEU A 366 -15.91 2.84 9.46
N LEU A 367 -16.13 1.84 10.33
CA LEU A 367 -16.83 0.60 9.97
C LEU A 367 -18.32 0.81 9.72
N ASP A 368 -18.97 1.72 10.45
CA ASP A 368 -20.36 2.14 10.20
C ASP A 368 -20.51 2.80 8.82
N ALA A 369 -19.47 3.49 8.33
CA ALA A 369 -19.47 4.06 6.98
C ALA A 369 -19.25 2.99 5.89
N VAL A 370 -18.58 1.87 6.21
CA VAL A 370 -18.44 0.71 5.32
C VAL A 370 -19.75 -0.08 5.25
N GLN A 371 -20.36 -0.34 6.41
CA GLN A 371 -21.60 -1.09 6.53
C GLN A 371 -22.53 -0.39 7.52
N PRO A 372 -23.42 0.51 7.04
CA PRO A 372 -24.38 1.19 7.89
C PRO A 372 -25.36 0.19 8.53
N ALA A 373 -25.68 0.39 9.81
CA ALA A 373 -26.47 -0.56 10.60
C ALA A 373 -27.83 -0.93 9.99
N ASP A 374 -28.49 0.03 9.34
CA ASP A 374 -29.82 -0.15 8.72
C ASP A 374 -29.76 -0.71 7.28
N THR A 375 -28.56 -1.05 6.78
CA THR A 375 -28.38 -1.59 5.42
C THR A 375 -28.19 -3.10 5.47
N ASP A 376 -28.86 -3.80 4.57
CA ASP A 376 -28.71 -5.25 4.38
C ASP A 376 -27.29 -5.58 3.85
N PRO A 377 -26.45 -6.34 4.57
CA PRO A 377 -25.11 -6.73 4.12
C PRO A 377 -25.10 -7.41 2.75
N GLN A 378 -26.16 -8.14 2.41
CA GLN A 378 -26.31 -8.80 1.10
C GLN A 378 -26.42 -7.79 -0.04
N LEU A 379 -27.11 -6.66 0.18
CA LEU A 379 -27.21 -5.60 -0.83
C LEU A 379 -25.89 -4.84 -0.99
N THR A 380 -25.23 -4.51 0.12
CA THR A 380 -23.91 -3.86 0.09
C THR A 380 -22.89 -4.73 -0.65
N ALA A 381 -22.82 -6.02 -0.29
CA ALA A 381 -21.91 -6.97 -0.94
C ALA A 381 -22.19 -7.08 -2.44
N ALA A 382 -23.46 -7.24 -2.84
CA ALA A 382 -23.82 -7.33 -4.26
C ALA A 382 -23.38 -6.09 -5.06
N ALA A 383 -23.58 -4.88 -4.51
CA ALA A 383 -23.16 -3.64 -5.15
C ALA A 383 -21.63 -3.53 -5.28
N LEU A 384 -20.88 -3.93 -4.26
CA LEU A 384 -19.42 -3.96 -4.31
C LEU A 384 -18.92 -4.93 -5.38
N LEU A 385 -19.46 -6.15 -5.42
CA LEU A 385 -19.08 -7.16 -6.43
C LEU A 385 -19.44 -6.74 -7.86
N GLU A 386 -20.56 -6.03 -8.06
CA GLU A 386 -20.93 -5.49 -9.37
C GLU A 386 -19.92 -4.44 -9.86
N SER A 387 -19.37 -3.63 -8.95
CA SER A 387 -18.36 -2.63 -9.28
C SER A 387 -16.99 -3.26 -9.54
N ASP A 388 -16.47 -4.01 -8.57
CA ASP A 388 -15.17 -4.69 -8.65
C ASP A 388 -15.10 -5.82 -7.59
N PRO A 389 -14.84 -7.08 -7.97
CA PRO A 389 -14.66 -8.15 -7.00
C PRO A 389 -13.30 -8.13 -6.30
N GLY A 390 -12.34 -7.34 -6.79
CA GLY A 390 -10.93 -7.40 -6.40
C GLY A 390 -10.55 -6.71 -5.10
N PHE A 391 -9.27 -6.34 -5.00
CA PHE A 391 -8.61 -5.94 -3.77
C PHE A 391 -8.60 -4.43 -3.53
N LEU A 392 -7.94 -3.63 -4.37
CA LEU A 392 -7.71 -2.22 -4.06
C LEU A 392 -9.02 -1.41 -3.98
N GLU A 393 -9.95 -1.66 -4.90
CA GLU A 393 -11.19 -0.90 -5.03
C GLU A 393 -12.45 -1.76 -4.83
N GLY A 394 -12.26 -3.08 -4.71
CA GLY A 394 -13.33 -4.06 -4.79
C GLY A 394 -13.73 -4.73 -3.49
N ALA A 395 -14.74 -5.59 -3.61
CA ALA A 395 -15.34 -6.32 -2.50
C ALA A 395 -14.32 -7.09 -1.65
N ALA A 396 -13.36 -7.77 -2.28
CA ALA A 396 -12.39 -8.57 -1.54
C ALA A 396 -11.52 -7.73 -0.60
N GLY A 397 -11.06 -6.55 -1.04
CA GLY A 397 -10.28 -5.67 -0.16
C GLY A 397 -11.12 -4.92 0.86
N VAL A 398 -12.38 -4.58 0.55
CA VAL A 398 -13.31 -4.05 1.57
C VAL A 398 -13.44 -5.06 2.72
N ALA A 399 -13.72 -6.33 2.39
CA ALA A 399 -13.85 -7.39 3.37
C ALA A 399 -12.55 -7.62 4.15
N LEU A 400 -11.42 -7.68 3.45
CA LEU A 400 -10.12 -7.96 4.04
C LEU A 400 -9.63 -6.82 4.97
N ALA A 401 -9.80 -5.56 4.57
CA ALA A 401 -9.45 -4.40 5.38
C ALA A 401 -10.40 -4.17 6.57
N ALA A 402 -11.65 -4.64 6.50
CA ALA A 402 -12.60 -4.54 7.60
C ALA A 402 -12.38 -5.60 8.70
N LEU A 403 -11.73 -6.74 8.38
CA LEU A 403 -11.65 -7.90 9.28
C LEU A 403 -10.89 -7.62 10.59
N ALA A 404 -9.66 -7.13 10.50
CA ALA A 404 -8.83 -6.81 11.66
C ALA A 404 -9.50 -5.72 12.55
N PRO A 405 -10.00 -4.61 12.00
CA PRO A 405 -10.79 -3.63 12.75
C PRO A 405 -12.06 -4.19 13.40
N ALA A 406 -12.82 -5.04 12.71
CA ALA A 406 -14.08 -5.58 13.25
C ALA A 406 -13.88 -6.60 14.38
N THR A 407 -12.71 -7.23 14.44
CA THR A 407 -12.35 -8.25 15.45
C THR A 407 -11.37 -7.73 16.50
N ASN A 408 -10.86 -6.50 16.33
CA ASN A 408 -9.81 -5.90 17.16
C ASN A 408 -8.55 -6.79 17.23
N THR A 409 -8.13 -7.32 16.07
CA THR A 409 -6.94 -8.16 15.91
C THR A 409 -5.98 -7.55 14.89
N VAL A 410 -4.78 -8.13 14.78
CA VAL A 410 -3.83 -7.82 13.70
C VAL A 410 -3.92 -8.89 12.61
N PRO A 411 -3.61 -8.56 11.34
CA PRO A 411 -3.59 -9.54 10.26
C PRO A 411 -2.70 -10.75 10.55
N LEU A 412 -3.15 -11.94 10.18
CA LEU A 412 -2.45 -13.21 10.42
C LEU A 412 -1.59 -13.66 9.24
N SER A 413 -1.89 -13.21 8.02
CA SER A 413 -1.18 -13.63 6.81
C SER A 413 -0.24 -12.60 6.22
N HIS A 414 -0.03 -11.45 6.87
CA HIS A 414 0.75 -10.31 6.32
C HIS A 414 0.30 -9.86 4.92
N TRP A 415 -0.99 -10.01 4.61
CA TRP A 415 -1.53 -9.67 3.28
C TRP A 415 -1.29 -8.20 2.92
N ASP A 416 -1.24 -7.33 3.92
CA ASP A 416 -1.11 -5.88 3.81
C ASP A 416 0.33 -5.39 3.67
N ALA A 417 1.32 -6.28 3.69
CA ALA A 417 2.72 -5.92 3.35
C ALA A 417 2.85 -5.34 1.92
N CYS A 418 1.90 -5.67 1.02
CA CYS A 418 1.84 -5.08 -0.32
C CYS A 418 1.39 -3.60 -0.33
N LEU A 419 0.96 -3.09 0.82
CA LEU A 419 0.60 -1.68 1.05
C LEU A 419 1.69 -0.91 1.81
N LEU A 420 2.74 -1.60 2.30
CA LEU A 420 3.83 -1.03 3.11
C LEU A 420 3.33 -0.29 4.38
N ILE A 421 2.33 -0.85 5.04
CA ILE A 421 1.76 -0.30 6.28
C ILE A 421 1.89 -1.27 7.44
N ASP A 422 2.64 -2.37 7.24
CA ASP A 422 2.67 -3.51 8.14
C ASP A 422 3.49 -3.34 9.41
#